data_AF-A0A4Q4YH35-F1
#
_entry.id   AF-A0A4Q4YH35-F1
#
_cell.length_a   1.000
_cell.length_b   1.000
_cell.length_c   1.000
_cell.angle_alpha   90.00
_cell.angle_beta   90.00
_cell.angle_gamma   90.00
#
_symmetry.space_group_name_H-M   'P 1'
#
loop_
_entity.id
_entity.type
_entity.pdbx_description
1 polymer ?
#
loop_
_entity_poly.entity_id
_entity_poly.type
_entity_poly.pdbx_seq_one_letter_code
_entity_poly.pdbx_strand_id
1 'polypeptide(L)'
;MIPSPSTDPDSYSSGQTPRYLLKKGTPREYDTFEFHVTLDAANYSKYERALKFYDRKQTFYIAQEKALAEVSTFLNQSVHPDYYWVYWKKVTFRGRLITLKNEFKLSNSVRIYEVDVRYKQALRTNRIQMDIWLSNYWRAYIKAEELQILAVAGYHGYLDFLKAINAFLPDFFVTQMVTVKEAMFEGKDPSELPPVQKLVERFRSHMRLRKAQGVTAEQMSRGAFSATLN
;
A
#
# COMPACT_ATOMS: atom_id res chain seq x y z
N MET A 1 30.83 -6.15 52.48
CA MET A 1 32.23 -5.73 52.22
C MET A 1 32.23 -4.88 50.97
N ILE A 2 32.62 -3.62 51.15
CA ILE A 2 32.85 -2.51 50.20
C ILE A 2 34.39 -2.44 49.99
N PRO A 3 35.00 -1.84 48.93
CA PRO A 3 34.44 -0.79 48.05
C PRO A 3 34.67 -0.91 46.53
N SER A 4 33.81 -0.19 45.83
CA SER A 4 34.00 0.40 44.50
C SER A 4 35.06 1.51 44.50
N PRO A 5 35.69 1.83 43.36
CA PRO A 5 36.24 3.15 43.12
C PRO A 5 35.24 4.00 42.31
N SER A 6 34.70 5.01 42.99
CA SER A 6 34.25 6.27 42.41
C SER A 6 35.47 7.10 42.04
N THR A 7 35.43 7.86 40.94
CA THR A 7 35.98 9.22 40.89
C THR A 7 35.32 9.99 39.74
N ASP A 8 34.54 11.01 40.10
CA ASP A 8 34.07 12.10 39.25
C ASP A 8 35.22 12.91 38.62
N PRO A 9 34.98 13.58 37.48
CA PRO A 9 35.97 14.44 36.83
C PRO A 9 35.77 15.91 37.25
N ASP A 10 36.55 16.39 38.22
CA ASP A 10 36.75 17.82 38.46
C ASP A 10 38.20 18.16 38.08
N SER A 11 38.44 18.91 36.99
CA SER A 11 38.45 20.39 36.93
C SER A 11 39.89 20.93 37.06
N TYR A 12 40.12 22.15 36.53
CA TYR A 12 41.39 22.83 36.21
C TYR A 12 42.02 22.40 34.86
N SER A 13 41.74 23.08 33.74
CA SER A 13 42.09 24.46 33.36
C SER A 13 43.58 24.67 33.07
N SER A 14 43.81 25.38 31.96
CA SER A 14 45.05 26.03 31.53
C SER A 14 46.07 25.16 30.79
N GLY A 15 46.42 25.62 29.59
CA GLY A 15 47.28 24.95 28.63
C GLY A 15 48.68 24.65 29.18
N GLN A 16 49.12 23.43 28.93
CA GLN A 16 50.51 23.05 29.09
C GLN A 16 50.81 21.87 28.16
N THR A 17 51.56 22.15 27.10
CA THR A 17 52.14 21.13 26.22
C THR A 17 53.14 20.27 27.01
N PRO A 18 53.19 18.93 26.82
CA PRO A 18 54.15 18.08 27.53
C PRO A 18 55.58 18.37 27.05
N ARG A 19 56.46 18.75 27.99
CA ARG A 19 57.92 18.86 27.76
C ARG A 19 58.54 17.47 27.81
N TYR A 20 59.05 16.96 26.69
CA TYR A 20 59.99 15.84 26.69
C TYR A 20 61.41 16.37 26.91
N LEU A 21 62.07 15.88 27.97
CA LEU A 21 63.46 16.16 28.29
C LEU A 21 64.38 15.35 27.36
N LEU A 22 65.04 16.01 26.40
CA LEU A 22 66.11 15.39 25.60
C LEU A 22 67.48 15.66 26.26
N LYS A 23 68.27 14.59 26.42
CA LYS A 23 69.64 14.59 26.99
C LYS A 23 70.57 15.49 26.17
N LYS A 24 71.47 16.19 26.88
CA LYS A 24 72.49 17.10 26.35
C LYS A 24 73.45 16.38 25.40
N GLY A 25 73.42 16.78 24.13
CA GLY A 25 74.49 16.65 23.15
C GLY A 25 74.74 18.04 22.53
N THR A 26 76.01 18.33 22.26
CA THR A 26 76.60 19.59 21.74
C THR A 26 75.74 20.28 20.67
N PRO A 27 75.64 21.63 20.64
CA PRO A 27 74.70 22.33 19.77
C PRO A 27 75.14 22.23 18.32
N ARG A 28 74.44 21.41 17.52
CA ARG A 28 74.27 21.71 16.10
C ARG A 28 73.22 22.80 16.01
N GLU A 29 73.50 23.84 15.23
CA GLU A 29 72.49 24.77 14.74
C GLU A 29 71.38 23.94 14.10
N TYR A 30 70.29 23.76 14.83
CA TYR A 30 69.05 23.29 14.26
C TYR A 30 68.41 24.53 13.67
N ASP A 31 68.59 24.68 12.36
CA ASP A 31 67.73 25.50 11.53
C ASP A 31 66.30 25.14 11.93
N THR A 32 65.63 26.07 12.60
CA THR A 32 64.28 25.87 13.09
C THR A 32 63.40 25.95 11.85
N PHE A 33 63.27 24.83 11.14
CA PHE A 33 62.24 24.66 10.13
C PHE A 33 60.90 24.66 10.87
N GLU A 34 60.41 25.85 11.17
CA GLU A 34 58.98 26.06 11.32
C GLU A 34 58.35 25.58 10.01
N PHE A 35 57.83 24.36 10.03
CA PHE A 35 56.87 23.90 9.03
C PHE A 35 55.61 24.72 9.22
N HIS A 36 55.66 25.98 8.79
CA HIS A 36 54.48 26.70 8.36
C HIS A 36 53.96 25.94 7.13
N VAL A 37 53.18 24.89 7.37
CA VAL A 37 52.24 24.37 6.37
C VAL A 37 51.21 25.48 6.18
N THR A 38 51.58 26.49 5.41
CA THR A 38 50.65 27.44 4.84
C THR A 38 49.80 26.62 3.88
N LEU A 39 48.65 26.14 4.39
CA LEU A 39 47.59 25.71 3.50
C LEU A 39 47.31 26.90 2.59
N ASP A 40 47.69 26.77 1.32
CA ASP A 40 47.26 27.70 0.28
C ASP A 40 45.76 27.95 0.46
N ALA A 41 45.33 29.21 0.39
CA ALA A 41 43.94 29.60 0.62
C ALA A 41 42.96 28.80 -0.27
N ALA A 42 43.42 28.38 -1.45
CA ALA A 42 42.68 27.50 -2.34
C ALA A 42 42.47 26.08 -1.77
N ASN A 43 43.44 25.53 -1.02
CA ASN A 43 43.33 24.22 -0.38
C ASN A 43 42.52 24.28 0.91
N TYR A 44 42.67 25.36 1.70
CA TYR A 44 41.86 25.58 2.90
C TYR A 44 40.36 25.69 2.55
N SER A 45 40.02 26.46 1.51
CA SER A 45 38.63 26.57 1.04
C SER A 45 38.05 25.26 0.49
N LYS A 46 38.87 24.38 -0.13
CA LYS A 46 38.45 23.03 -0.52
C LYS A 46 38.15 22.16 0.70
N TYR A 47 38.98 22.22 1.74
CA TYR A 47 38.75 21.49 2.99
C TYR A 47 37.46 21.95 3.68
N GLU A 48 37.23 23.26 3.81
CA GLU A 48 35.99 23.79 4.40
C GLU A 48 34.73 23.35 3.63
N ARG A 49 34.80 23.30 2.29
CA ARG A 49 33.69 22.78 1.47
C ARG A 49 33.46 21.29 1.70
N ALA A 50 34.53 20.49 1.79
CA ALA A 50 34.43 19.07 2.05
C ALA A 50 33.84 18.79 3.45
N LEU A 51 34.26 19.56 4.45
CA LEU A 51 33.74 19.47 5.83
C LEU A 51 32.24 19.79 5.86
N LYS A 52 31.81 20.91 5.25
CA LYS A 52 30.39 21.26 5.14
C LYS A 52 29.56 20.19 4.41
N PHE A 53 30.13 19.55 3.39
CA PHE A 53 29.45 18.47 2.67
C PHE A 53 29.34 17.19 3.52
N TYR A 54 30.38 16.86 4.28
CA TYR A 54 30.37 15.76 5.24
C TYR A 54 29.34 15.99 6.34
N ASP A 55 29.32 17.18 6.96
CA ASP A 55 28.36 17.53 8.02
C ASP A 55 26.91 17.43 7.53
N ARG A 56 26.64 17.89 6.30
CA ARG A 56 25.32 17.74 5.65
C ARG A 56 24.95 16.27 5.46
N LYS A 57 25.88 15.45 4.97
CA LYS A 57 25.66 14.01 4.80
C LYS A 57 25.41 13.31 6.13
N GLN A 58 26.18 13.65 7.16
CA GLN A 58 26.03 13.09 8.49
C GLN A 58 24.67 13.48 9.09
N THR A 59 24.28 14.75 8.97
CA THR A 59 22.96 15.22 9.44
C THR A 59 21.82 14.48 8.72
N PHE A 60 21.93 14.29 7.41
CA PHE A 60 20.96 13.54 6.63
C PHE A 60 20.87 12.07 7.07
N TYR A 61 22.01 11.42 7.30
CA TYR A 61 22.06 10.05 7.80
C TYR A 61 21.38 9.91 9.17
N ILE A 62 21.69 10.81 10.11
CA ILE A 62 21.05 10.83 11.43
C ILE A 62 19.54 11.02 11.32
N ALA A 63 19.08 11.92 10.45
CA ALA A 63 17.65 12.12 10.22
C ALA A 63 16.96 10.87 9.66
N GLN A 64 17.61 10.15 8.74
CA GLN A 64 17.10 8.88 8.22
C GLN A 64 17.03 7.79 9.30
N GLU A 65 18.06 7.64 10.14
CA GLU A 65 18.03 6.68 11.23
C GLU A 65 16.92 6.97 12.24
N LYS A 66 16.73 8.26 12.57
CA LYS A 66 15.62 8.68 13.43
C LYS A 66 14.27 8.31 12.81
N ALA A 67 14.05 8.60 11.53
CA ALA A 67 12.82 8.23 10.84
C ALA A 67 12.61 6.72 10.81
N LEU A 68 13.66 5.92 10.58
CA LEU A 68 13.57 4.46 10.63
C LEU A 68 13.22 3.94 12.04
N ALA A 69 13.77 4.55 13.09
CA ALA A 69 13.45 4.20 14.47
C ALA A 69 11.99 4.54 14.83
N GLU A 70 11.50 5.70 14.41
CA GLU A 70 10.10 6.11 14.59
C GLU A 70 9.13 5.13 13.90
N VAL A 71 9.38 4.81 12.63
CA VAL A 71 8.53 3.87 11.89
C VAL A 71 8.63 2.45 12.47
N SER A 72 9.82 2.04 12.94
CA SER A 72 9.95 0.75 13.63
C SER A 72 9.20 0.71 14.96
N THR A 73 9.15 1.82 15.69
CA THR A 73 8.39 1.93 16.95
C THR A 73 6.90 1.85 16.67
N PHE A 74 6.42 2.59 15.66
CA PHE A 74 5.05 2.53 15.20
C PHE A 74 4.62 1.12 14.79
N LEU A 75 5.50 0.39 14.08
CA LEU A 75 5.23 -1.00 13.71
C LEU A 75 5.01 -1.88 14.94
N ASN A 76 5.88 -1.76 15.95
CA ASN A 76 5.74 -2.53 17.19
C ASN A 76 4.44 -2.16 17.92
N GLN A 77 4.07 -0.89 17.99
CA GLN A 77 2.81 -0.46 18.62
C GLN A 77 1.57 -0.94 17.86
N SER A 78 1.66 -1.10 16.55
CA SER A 78 0.52 -1.46 15.70
C SER A 78 0.26 -2.97 15.64
N VAL A 79 1.30 -3.79 15.85
CA VAL A 79 1.18 -5.26 15.80
C VAL A 79 0.86 -5.79 17.20
N HIS A 80 -0.13 -6.67 17.30
CA HIS A 80 -0.48 -7.28 18.59
C HIS A 80 0.73 -8.05 19.16
N PRO A 81 1.04 -7.93 20.48
CA PRO A 81 2.27 -8.49 21.07
C PRO A 81 2.51 -9.98 20.77
N ASP A 82 1.44 -10.76 20.69
CA ASP A 82 1.47 -12.19 20.35
C ASP A 82 2.08 -12.51 18.98
N TYR A 83 2.29 -11.52 18.10
CA TYR A 83 2.89 -11.72 16.78
C TYR A 83 4.31 -11.14 16.68
N TYR A 84 4.91 -10.66 17.78
CA TYR A 84 6.29 -10.18 17.76
C TYR A 84 7.29 -11.27 17.38
N TRP A 85 7.01 -12.52 17.74
CA TRP A 85 7.83 -13.68 17.39
C TRP A 85 7.94 -13.90 15.87
N VAL A 86 7.02 -13.32 15.07
CA VAL A 86 7.00 -13.43 13.62
C VAL A 86 8.19 -12.68 13.01
N TYR A 87 8.58 -11.53 13.56
CA TYR A 87 9.57 -10.64 12.93
C TYR A 87 10.74 -10.19 13.82
N TRP A 88 10.75 -10.54 15.11
CA TRP A 88 11.81 -10.14 16.06
C TRP A 88 13.25 -10.48 15.60
N LYS A 89 13.45 -11.58 14.86
CA LYS A 89 14.76 -11.97 14.31
C LYS A 89 15.18 -11.19 13.05
N LYS A 90 14.35 -10.28 12.53
CA LYS A 90 14.67 -9.51 11.32
C LYS A 90 15.33 -8.19 11.69
N VAL A 91 16.56 -8.01 11.18
CA VAL A 91 17.39 -6.84 11.43
C VAL A 91 16.86 -5.60 10.72
N THR A 92 16.48 -5.74 9.44
CA THR A 92 16.00 -4.61 8.65
C THR A 92 14.49 -4.43 8.78
N PHE A 93 14.05 -3.17 8.83
CA PHE A 93 12.62 -2.81 8.84
C PHE A 93 11.86 -3.43 7.65
N ARG A 94 12.46 -3.40 6.46
CA ARG A 94 11.90 -4.06 5.26
C ARG A 94 11.72 -5.57 5.47
N GLY A 95 12.68 -6.24 6.10
CA GLY A 95 12.57 -7.67 6.41
C GLY A 95 11.43 -7.97 7.37
N ARG A 96 11.20 -7.10 8.37
CA ARG A 96 10.07 -7.20 9.30
C ARG A 96 8.74 -7.11 8.56
N LEU A 97 8.59 -6.10 7.70
CA LEU A 97 7.38 -5.91 6.90
C LEU A 97 7.08 -7.07 5.95
N ILE A 98 8.09 -7.61 5.27
CA ILE A 98 7.90 -8.77 4.38
C ILE A 98 7.41 -9.98 5.17
N THR A 99 7.98 -10.21 6.36
CA THR A 99 7.62 -11.37 7.18
C THR A 99 6.21 -11.24 7.73
N LEU A 100 5.86 -10.06 8.27
CA LEU A 100 4.49 -9.74 8.69
C LEU A 100 3.51 -9.89 7.53
N LYS A 101 3.83 -9.34 6.35
CA LYS A 101 3.00 -9.48 5.16
C LYS A 101 2.76 -10.95 4.82
N ASN A 102 3.78 -11.81 4.92
CA ASN A 102 3.64 -13.22 4.58
C ASN A 102 2.82 -13.99 5.62
N GLU A 103 3.01 -13.69 6.90
CA GLU A 103 2.29 -14.35 8.01
C GLU A 103 0.80 -13.97 8.02
N PHE A 104 0.51 -12.68 7.85
CA PHE A 104 -0.85 -12.15 7.80
C PHE A 104 -1.47 -12.17 6.41
N LYS A 105 -0.75 -12.65 5.40
CA LYS A 105 -1.36 -12.97 4.11
C LYS A 105 -2.28 -14.14 4.38
N LEU A 106 -3.59 -13.87 4.48
CA LEU A 106 -4.60 -14.91 4.57
C LEU A 106 -4.26 -16.00 3.55
N SER A 107 -4.24 -17.25 4.00
CA SER A 107 -4.03 -18.40 3.12
C SER A 107 -4.95 -18.27 1.92
N ASN A 108 -4.46 -18.66 0.74
CA ASN A 108 -5.20 -18.46 -0.50
C ASN A 108 -6.62 -19.06 -0.42
N SER A 109 -6.78 -20.16 0.30
CA SER A 109 -8.09 -20.79 0.59
C SER A 109 -9.02 -19.90 1.43
N VAL A 110 -8.51 -19.26 2.49
CA VAL A 110 -9.31 -18.37 3.33
C VAL A 110 -9.69 -17.10 2.56
N ARG A 111 -8.78 -16.57 1.72
CA ARG A 111 -9.10 -15.44 0.83
C ARG A 111 -10.20 -15.79 -0.17
N ILE A 112 -10.11 -16.97 -0.78
CA ILE A 112 -11.14 -17.47 -1.71
C ILE A 112 -12.49 -17.55 -0.99
N TYR A 113 -12.52 -18.13 0.21
CA TYR A 113 -13.75 -18.23 1.01
C TYR A 113 -14.33 -16.85 1.37
N GLU A 114 -13.52 -15.92 1.88
CA GLU A 114 -13.99 -14.57 2.21
C GLU A 114 -14.53 -13.82 1.00
N VAL A 115 -13.85 -13.94 -0.15
CA VAL A 115 -14.27 -13.26 -1.38
C VAL A 115 -15.54 -13.89 -1.93
N ASP A 116 -15.70 -15.21 -1.87
CA ASP A 116 -16.94 -15.90 -2.24
C ASP A 116 -18.12 -15.45 -1.37
N VAL A 117 -17.93 -15.39 -0.04
CA VAL A 117 -18.96 -14.89 0.88
C VAL A 117 -19.33 -13.44 0.57
N ARG A 118 -18.33 -12.57 0.33
CA ARG A 118 -18.55 -11.17 -0.03
C ARG A 118 -19.25 -11.03 -1.38
N TYR A 119 -18.91 -11.86 -2.36
CA TYR A 119 -19.54 -11.86 -3.67
C TYR A 119 -21.03 -12.24 -3.55
N LYS A 120 -21.33 -13.34 -2.86
CA LYS A 120 -22.72 -13.77 -2.58
C LYS A 120 -23.51 -12.72 -1.81
N GLN A 121 -22.86 -12.01 -0.88
CA GLN A 121 -23.48 -10.89 -0.18
C GLN A 121 -23.74 -9.70 -1.13
N ALA A 122 -22.81 -9.38 -2.01
CA ALA A 122 -22.95 -8.30 -2.98
C ALA A 122 -24.00 -8.58 -4.07
N LEU A 123 -24.34 -9.85 -4.33
CA LEU A 123 -25.49 -10.22 -5.17
C LEU A 123 -26.84 -9.82 -4.54
N ARG A 124 -26.90 -9.60 -3.22
CA ARG A 124 -28.12 -9.14 -2.57
C ARG A 124 -28.36 -7.67 -2.93
N THR A 125 -29.42 -7.43 -3.69
CA THR A 125 -29.80 -6.07 -4.12
C THR A 125 -30.63 -5.39 -3.05
N ASN A 126 -30.28 -4.16 -2.69
CA ASN A 126 -31.21 -3.22 -2.06
C ASN A 126 -31.72 -2.28 -3.16
N ARG A 127 -33.03 -2.32 -3.45
CA ARG A 127 -33.66 -1.57 -4.55
C ARG A 127 -33.43 -0.06 -4.49
N ILE A 128 -33.14 0.49 -3.31
CA ILE A 128 -33.10 1.93 -3.05
C ILE A 128 -31.75 2.56 -3.45
N GLN A 129 -30.66 1.80 -3.52
CA GLN A 129 -29.30 2.34 -3.68
C GLN A 129 -28.52 1.66 -4.82
N MET A 130 -29.04 1.73 -6.05
CA MET A 130 -28.48 1.02 -7.21
C MET A 130 -27.01 1.38 -7.48
N ASP A 131 -26.64 2.67 -7.50
CA ASP A 131 -25.27 3.10 -7.83
C ASP A 131 -24.24 2.59 -6.79
N ILE A 132 -24.64 2.59 -5.50
CA ILE A 132 -23.84 2.04 -4.40
C ILE A 132 -23.74 0.53 -4.52
N TRP A 133 -24.87 -0.13 -4.79
CA TRP A 133 -24.92 -1.58 -5.01
C TRP A 133 -24.01 -1.99 -6.17
N LEU A 134 -24.11 -1.33 -7.33
CA LEU A 134 -23.33 -1.64 -8.51
C LEU A 134 -21.83 -1.48 -8.27
N SER A 135 -21.43 -0.45 -7.51
CA SER A 135 -20.03 -0.24 -7.13
C SER A 135 -19.51 -1.36 -6.23
N ASN A 136 -20.31 -1.77 -5.23
CA ASN A 136 -19.97 -2.85 -4.31
C ASN A 136 -19.91 -4.21 -5.03
N TYR A 137 -20.91 -4.51 -5.87
CA TYR A 137 -20.96 -5.69 -6.72
C TYR A 137 -19.72 -5.77 -7.61
N TRP A 138 -19.42 -4.71 -8.35
CA TRP A 138 -18.30 -4.71 -9.30
C TRP A 138 -16.96 -4.92 -8.60
N ARG A 139 -16.77 -4.31 -7.42
CA ARG A 139 -15.56 -4.51 -6.60
C ARG A 139 -15.44 -5.95 -6.10
N ALA A 140 -16.55 -6.61 -5.76
CA ALA A 140 -16.55 -8.00 -5.33
C ALA A 140 -16.31 -8.95 -6.52
N TYR A 141 -16.92 -8.68 -7.67
CA TYR A 141 -16.76 -9.43 -8.91
C TYR A 141 -15.30 -9.46 -9.37
N ILE A 142 -14.64 -8.30 -9.50
CA ILE A 142 -13.23 -8.24 -9.95
C ILE A 142 -12.33 -9.07 -9.03
N LYS A 143 -12.52 -8.96 -7.70
CA LYS A 143 -11.73 -9.74 -6.74
C LYS A 143 -11.98 -11.24 -6.85
N ALA A 144 -13.20 -11.64 -7.17
CA ALA A 144 -13.56 -13.03 -7.36
C ALA A 144 -13.00 -13.58 -8.69
N GLU A 145 -13.00 -12.77 -9.74
CA GLU A 145 -12.40 -13.08 -11.04
C GLU A 145 -10.86 -13.18 -10.94
N GLU A 146 -10.21 -12.25 -10.25
CA GLU A 146 -8.75 -12.28 -9.97
C GLU A 146 -8.32 -13.55 -9.24
N LEU A 147 -9.17 -14.07 -8.34
CA LEU A 147 -8.93 -15.30 -7.60
C LEU A 147 -9.47 -16.55 -8.31
N GLN A 148 -9.99 -16.42 -9.53
CA GLN A 148 -10.57 -17.49 -10.34
C GLN A 148 -11.62 -18.31 -9.57
N ILE A 149 -12.47 -17.64 -8.78
CA ILE A 149 -13.52 -18.31 -8.00
C ILE A 149 -14.54 -18.92 -8.97
N LEU A 150 -14.81 -20.21 -8.80
CA LEU A 150 -15.70 -20.99 -9.67
C LEU A 150 -17.10 -20.36 -9.79
N ALA A 151 -17.61 -19.73 -8.71
CA ALA A 151 -18.90 -19.07 -8.68
C ALA A 151 -19.05 -17.93 -9.71
N VAL A 152 -17.95 -17.36 -10.19
CA VAL A 152 -17.95 -16.24 -11.14
C VAL A 152 -17.47 -16.68 -12.53
N ALA A 153 -16.96 -17.90 -12.65
CA ALA A 153 -16.39 -18.43 -13.88
C ALA A 153 -17.46 -18.77 -14.94
N GLY A 154 -17.08 -18.66 -16.21
CA GLY A 154 -17.92 -19.00 -17.35
C GLY A 154 -19.21 -18.18 -17.39
N TYR A 155 -20.34 -18.85 -17.62
CA TYR A 155 -21.65 -18.21 -17.72
C TYR A 155 -22.19 -17.68 -16.37
N HIS A 156 -21.67 -18.15 -15.24
CA HIS A 156 -22.20 -17.79 -13.92
C HIS A 156 -22.11 -16.28 -13.65
N GLY A 157 -20.99 -15.64 -13.98
CA GLY A 157 -20.81 -14.20 -13.80
C GLY A 157 -21.85 -13.35 -14.56
N TYR A 158 -22.22 -13.78 -15.78
CA TYR A 158 -23.26 -13.13 -16.57
C TYR A 158 -24.64 -13.32 -15.94
N LEU A 159 -24.99 -14.57 -15.61
CA LEU A 159 -26.29 -14.92 -15.07
C LEU A 159 -26.54 -14.26 -13.71
N ASP A 160 -25.54 -14.22 -12.85
CA ASP A 160 -25.62 -13.62 -11.52
C ASP A 160 -25.81 -12.09 -11.61
N PHE A 161 -25.05 -11.43 -12.49
CA PHE A 161 -25.24 -10.00 -12.75
C PHE A 161 -26.65 -9.71 -13.28
N LEU A 162 -27.07 -10.45 -14.31
CA LEU A 162 -28.37 -10.28 -14.94
C LEU A 162 -29.51 -10.50 -13.94
N LYS A 163 -29.44 -11.58 -13.16
CA LYS A 163 -30.43 -11.88 -12.12
C LYS A 163 -30.52 -10.76 -11.08
N ALA A 164 -29.39 -10.17 -10.68
CA ALA A 164 -29.38 -9.07 -9.73
C ALA A 164 -30.00 -7.80 -10.34
N ILE A 165 -29.66 -7.44 -11.58
CA ILE A 165 -30.20 -6.22 -12.20
C ILE A 165 -31.69 -6.30 -12.56
N ASN A 166 -32.27 -7.51 -12.63
CA ASN A 166 -33.71 -7.69 -12.81
C ASN A 166 -34.54 -6.93 -11.75
N ALA A 167 -34.00 -6.75 -10.54
CA ALA A 167 -34.65 -5.99 -9.48
C ALA A 167 -34.71 -4.46 -9.76
N PHE A 168 -33.84 -3.94 -10.61
CA PHE A 168 -33.75 -2.52 -10.95
C PHE A 168 -34.31 -2.21 -12.34
N LEU A 169 -34.11 -3.11 -13.31
CA LEU A 169 -34.50 -2.87 -14.69
C LEU A 169 -34.86 -4.19 -15.42
N PRO A 170 -36.10 -4.68 -15.24
CA PRO A 170 -36.56 -5.93 -15.84
C PRO A 170 -36.46 -5.96 -17.36
N ASP A 171 -36.78 -4.85 -18.03
CA ASP A 171 -36.78 -4.77 -19.50
C ASP A 171 -35.38 -5.06 -20.09
N PHE A 172 -34.34 -4.46 -19.49
CA PHE A 172 -32.95 -4.67 -19.91
C PHE A 172 -32.48 -6.09 -19.59
N PHE A 173 -32.87 -6.63 -18.43
CA PHE A 173 -32.59 -8.01 -18.07
C PHE A 173 -33.09 -8.98 -19.12
N VAL A 174 -34.36 -8.86 -19.55
CA VAL A 174 -34.95 -9.75 -20.55
C VAL A 174 -34.15 -9.73 -21.86
N THR A 175 -33.83 -8.54 -22.38
CA THR A 175 -33.08 -8.42 -23.64
C THR A 175 -31.69 -9.06 -23.56
N GLN A 176 -30.93 -8.80 -22.50
CA GLN A 176 -29.57 -9.35 -22.39
C GLN A 176 -29.58 -10.84 -22.05
N MET A 177 -30.58 -11.32 -21.30
CA MET A 177 -30.72 -12.75 -20.97
C MET A 177 -30.96 -13.61 -22.20
N VAL A 178 -31.68 -13.11 -23.22
CA VAL A 178 -31.88 -13.84 -24.48
C VAL A 178 -30.53 -14.10 -25.14
N THR A 179 -29.69 -13.08 -25.31
CA THR A 179 -28.36 -13.22 -25.93
C THR A 179 -27.45 -14.19 -25.16
N VAL A 180 -27.46 -14.12 -23.82
CA VAL A 180 -26.63 -15.04 -23.00
C VAL A 180 -27.16 -16.48 -23.09
N LYS A 181 -28.47 -16.67 -23.06
CA LYS A 181 -29.09 -18.00 -23.18
C LYS A 181 -28.86 -18.62 -24.55
N GLU A 182 -29.02 -17.86 -25.63
CA GLU A 182 -28.74 -18.32 -27.00
C GLU A 182 -27.31 -18.84 -27.11
N ALA A 183 -26.32 -18.07 -26.64
CA ALA A 183 -24.93 -18.52 -26.63
C ALA A 183 -24.73 -19.80 -25.81
N MET A 184 -25.36 -19.90 -24.64
CA MET A 184 -25.28 -21.07 -23.77
C MET A 184 -25.92 -22.33 -24.42
N PHE A 185 -27.07 -22.18 -25.09
CA PHE A 185 -27.78 -23.30 -25.73
C PHE A 185 -27.13 -23.72 -27.05
N GLU A 186 -26.52 -22.80 -27.78
CA GLU A 186 -25.73 -23.08 -28.97
C GLU A 186 -24.36 -23.72 -28.66
N GLY A 187 -24.02 -23.87 -27.37
CA GLY A 187 -22.77 -24.48 -26.93
C GLY A 187 -21.54 -23.63 -27.24
N LYS A 188 -21.71 -22.31 -27.41
CA LYS A 188 -20.61 -21.38 -27.61
C LYS A 188 -19.74 -21.34 -26.36
N ASP A 189 -18.47 -20.97 -26.52
CA ASP A 189 -17.62 -20.75 -25.35
C ASP A 189 -18.01 -19.43 -24.65
N PRO A 190 -18.03 -19.35 -23.30
CA PRO A 190 -18.31 -18.10 -22.58
C PRO A 190 -17.38 -16.93 -22.97
N SER A 191 -16.18 -17.21 -23.49
CA SER A 191 -15.23 -16.21 -23.99
C SER A 191 -15.64 -15.59 -25.32
N GLU A 192 -16.56 -16.20 -26.06
CA GLU A 192 -17.16 -15.61 -27.28
C GLU A 192 -18.16 -14.51 -26.95
N LEU A 193 -18.69 -14.49 -25.71
CA LEU A 193 -19.49 -13.38 -25.23
C LEU A 193 -18.59 -12.19 -24.84
N PRO A 194 -19.06 -10.94 -25.07
CA PRO A 194 -18.38 -9.77 -24.54
C PRO A 194 -18.22 -9.91 -23.02
N PRO A 195 -17.04 -9.62 -22.44
CA PRO A 195 -16.79 -9.78 -21.01
C PRO A 195 -17.88 -9.17 -20.12
N VAL A 196 -18.10 -9.70 -18.92
CA VAL A 196 -19.09 -9.17 -17.97
C VAL A 196 -18.88 -7.66 -17.72
N GLN A 197 -17.64 -7.17 -17.78
CA GLN A 197 -17.33 -5.74 -17.75
C GLN A 197 -18.09 -4.93 -18.82
N LYS A 198 -18.11 -5.41 -20.07
CA LYS A 198 -18.83 -4.75 -21.18
C LYS A 198 -20.33 -4.73 -20.94
N LEU A 199 -20.87 -5.79 -20.34
CA LEU A 199 -22.27 -5.86 -19.94
C LEU A 199 -22.59 -4.84 -18.83
N VAL A 200 -21.72 -4.70 -17.84
CA VAL A 200 -21.84 -3.70 -16.76
C VAL A 200 -21.73 -2.28 -17.32
N GLU A 201 -20.80 -2.02 -18.24
CA GLU A 201 -20.67 -0.73 -18.94
C GLU A 201 -21.94 -0.39 -19.72
N ARG A 202 -22.49 -1.36 -20.47
CA ARG A 202 -23.74 -1.20 -21.21
C ARG A 202 -24.92 -0.87 -20.29
N PHE A 203 -25.02 -1.56 -19.15
CA PHE A 203 -26.03 -1.27 -18.14
C PHE A 203 -25.90 0.16 -17.59
N ARG A 204 -24.68 0.59 -17.21
CA ARG A 204 -24.42 1.97 -16.74
C ARG A 204 -24.85 3.01 -17.77
N SER A 205 -24.51 2.80 -19.05
CA SER A 205 -24.88 3.70 -20.13
C SER A 205 -26.40 3.76 -20.32
N HIS A 206 -27.09 2.62 -20.29
CA HIS A 206 -28.56 2.57 -20.38
C HIS A 206 -29.22 3.34 -19.22
N MET A 207 -28.70 3.19 -18.01
CA MET A 207 -29.21 3.90 -16.84
C MET A 207 -28.98 5.41 -16.91
N ARG A 208 -27.82 5.86 -17.40
CA ARG A 208 -27.55 7.28 -17.63
C ARG A 208 -28.50 7.87 -18.66
N LEU A 209 -28.78 7.14 -19.74
CA LEU A 209 -29.74 7.57 -20.76
C LEU A 209 -31.15 7.73 -20.17
N ARG A 210 -31.65 6.76 -19.40
CA ARG A 210 -32.96 6.88 -18.74
C ARG A 210 -33.02 8.03 -17.73
N LYS A 211 -31.96 8.25 -16.95
CA LYS A 211 -31.87 9.42 -16.05
C LYS A 211 -31.95 10.73 -16.84
N ALA A 212 -31.28 10.83 -17.99
CA ALA A 212 -31.35 12.01 -18.87
C ALA A 212 -32.74 12.19 -19.50
N GLN A 213 -33.50 11.11 -19.70
CA GLN A 213 -34.90 11.14 -20.17
C GLN A 213 -35.90 11.51 -19.07
N GLY A 214 -35.46 11.81 -17.84
CA GLY A 214 -36.32 12.26 -16.74
C GLY A 214 -37.10 11.13 -16.04
N VAL A 215 -36.76 9.86 -16.29
CA VAL A 215 -37.41 8.73 -15.60
C VAL A 215 -36.98 8.70 -14.13
N THR A 216 -37.92 8.78 -13.19
CA THR A 216 -37.63 8.76 -11.74
C THR A 216 -37.25 7.35 -11.26
N ALA A 217 -36.50 7.23 -10.15
CA ALA A 217 -36.09 5.93 -9.60
C ALA A 217 -37.26 4.95 -9.33
N GLU A 218 -38.43 5.47 -8.99
CA GLU A 218 -39.66 4.69 -8.78
C GLU A 218 -40.25 4.17 -10.10
N GLN A 219 -40.18 4.97 -11.18
CA GLN A 219 -40.54 4.57 -12.53
C GLN A 219 -39.49 3.63 -13.15
N MET A 220 -38.24 3.67 -12.68
CA MET A 220 -37.22 2.70 -13.09
C MET A 220 -37.54 1.30 -12.53
N SER A 221 -38.07 1.22 -11.31
CA SER A 221 -38.45 -0.06 -10.67
C SER A 221 -39.77 -0.64 -11.17
N ARG A 222 -40.66 0.18 -11.74
CA ARG A 222 -41.91 -0.25 -12.37
C ARG A 222 -41.66 -0.43 -13.86
N GLY A 223 -41.57 -1.67 -14.34
CA GLY A 223 -41.36 -1.97 -15.76
C GLY A 223 -42.34 -1.22 -16.67
N ALA A 224 -42.00 -1.09 -17.96
CA ALA A 224 -42.67 -0.23 -18.93
C ALA A 224 -44.19 -0.46 -19.15
N PHE A 225 -44.81 -1.45 -18.48
CA PHE A 225 -46.22 -1.80 -18.62
C PHE A 225 -47.21 -0.88 -17.89
N SER A 226 -46.77 0.09 -17.06
CA SER A 226 -47.69 0.99 -16.35
C SER A 226 -48.06 2.27 -17.12
N ALA A 227 -47.45 2.56 -18.28
CA ALA A 227 -47.53 3.88 -18.91
C ALA A 227 -48.60 4.02 -20.01
N THR A 228 -49.37 2.98 -20.34
CA THR A 228 -50.30 3.00 -21.49
C THR A 228 -51.76 2.67 -21.13
N LEU A 229 -52.20 3.03 -19.93
CA LEU A 229 -53.64 3.04 -19.60
C LEU A 229 -54.00 4.38 -18.96
N ASN A 230 -54.31 5.36 -19.81
CA ASN A 230 -55.24 6.46 -19.56
C ASN A 230 -55.92 6.80 -20.88
#